data_AF-X1NE16-F1
#
_entry.id   AF-X1NE16-F1
#
_cell.length_a   1.000
_cell.length_b   1.000
_cell.length_c   1.000
_cell.angle_alpha   90.00
_cell.angle_beta   90.00
_cell.angle_gamma   90.00
#
_symmetry.space_group_name_H-M   'P 1'
#
loop_
_entity.id
_entity.type
_entity.pdbx_description
1 polymer ?
#
loop_
_entity_poly.entity_id
_entity_poly.type
_entity_poly.pdbx_seq_one_letter_code
_entity_poly.pdbx_strand_id
1 'polypeptide(L)'
;MVSLLTLAALAVRLLSLHYYHFIGVDGGVDGVGLAVSGKNLFSGLGYSFQGYPQVVHSPFYPILIGISWFFTHNLEFSGQIVSVIAGSLLVIPVFYLAKQMYTRKTGILCAVFV
;
A
#
# COMPACT_ATOMS: atom_id res chain seq x y z
N MET A 1 21.50 1.77 -8.86
CA MET A 1 21.61 0.74 -7.79
C MET A 1 20.38 0.73 -6.90
N VAL A 2 20.02 1.83 -6.23
CA VAL A 2 18.75 1.91 -5.46
C VAL A 2 17.54 1.62 -6.34
N SER A 3 17.51 2.20 -7.55
CA SER A 3 16.45 1.94 -8.53
C SER A 3 16.34 0.46 -8.95
N LEU A 4 17.43 -0.30 -8.91
CA LEU A 4 17.41 -1.74 -9.19
C LEU A 4 16.81 -2.52 -8.01
N LEU A 5 17.13 -2.11 -6.77
CA LEU A 5 16.55 -2.69 -5.57
C LEU A 5 15.05 -2.40 -5.47
N THR A 6 14.62 -1.19 -5.81
CA THR A 6 13.18 -0.85 -5.85
C THR A 6 12.45 -1.65 -6.92
N LEU A 7 13.07 -1.86 -8.10
CA LEU A 7 12.48 -2.69 -9.16
C LEU A 7 12.42 -4.17 -8.78
N ALA A 8 13.46 -4.69 -8.11
CA ALA A 8 13.46 -6.06 -7.60
C ALA A 8 12.36 -6.25 -6.53
N ALA A 9 12.25 -5.32 -5.59
CA ALA A 9 11.20 -5.30 -4.58
C ALA A 9 9.80 -5.23 -5.19
N LEU A 10 9.63 -4.41 -6.25
CA LEU A 10 8.39 -4.33 -7.02
C LEU A 10 8.10 -5.65 -7.74
N ALA A 11 9.09 -6.27 -8.38
CA ALA A 11 8.92 -7.55 -9.08
C ALA A 11 8.50 -8.68 -8.12
N VAL A 12 9.13 -8.78 -6.95
CA VAL A 12 8.75 -9.75 -5.90
C VAL A 12 7.32 -9.50 -5.43
N ARG A 13 6.94 -8.23 -5.20
CA ARG A 13 5.58 -7.86 -4.77
C ARG A 13 4.52 -8.10 -5.85
N LEU A 14 4.85 -7.88 -7.13
CA LEU A 14 3.99 -8.20 -8.26
C LEU A 14 3.84 -9.72 -8.45
N LEU A 15 4.91 -10.49 -8.24
CA LEU A 15 4.82 -11.96 -8.21
C LEU A 15 3.93 -12.42 -7.06
N SER A 16 4.09 -11.85 -5.87
CA SER A 16 3.23 -12.13 -4.72
C SER A 16 1.75 -11.82 -5.03
N LEU A 17 1.46 -10.70 -5.68
CA LEU A 17 0.11 -10.33 -6.11
C LEU A 17 -0.54 -11.41 -6.99
N HIS A 18 0.24 -12.02 -7.88
CA HIS A 18 -0.25 -13.07 -8.77
C HIS A 18 -0.65 -14.35 -8.00
N TYR A 19 0.02 -14.66 -6.89
CA TYR A 19 -0.27 -15.83 -6.07
C TYR A 19 -1.29 -15.57 -4.95
N TYR A 20 -1.40 -14.32 -4.48
CA TYR A 20 -2.27 -13.93 -3.37
C TYR A 20 -3.33 -12.92 -3.80
N HIS A 21 -4.43 -13.44 -4.34
CA HIS A 21 -5.67 -12.70 -4.58
C HIS A 21 -6.53 -12.66 -3.31
N PHE A 22 -6.03 -12.00 -2.27
CA PHE A 22 -6.81 -11.81 -1.05
C PHE A 22 -6.46 -10.50 -0.36
N ILE A 23 -7.47 -9.72 -0.01
CA ILE A 23 -7.34 -8.73 1.06
C ILE A 23 -7.57 -9.50 2.36
N GLY A 24 -6.49 -9.74 3.10
CA GLY A 24 -6.52 -10.35 4.42
C GLY A 24 -7.58 -9.71 5.31
N VAL A 25 -8.59 -10.48 5.70
CA VAL A 25 -9.36 -10.22 6.93
C VAL A 25 -8.50 -10.78 8.06
N ASP A 26 -7.47 -10.04 8.48
CA ASP A 26 -6.56 -10.42 9.57
C ASP A 26 -7.28 -10.26 10.93
N GLY A 27 -8.38 -10.99 11.12
CA GLY A 27 -9.21 -10.97 12.33
C GLY A 27 -10.00 -9.69 12.58
N GLY A 28 -9.83 -8.66 11.75
CA GLY A 28 -10.51 -7.38 11.86
C GLY A 28 -10.95 -6.88 10.49
N VAL A 29 -12.07 -6.17 10.47
CA VAL A 29 -12.73 -5.60 9.29
C VAL A 29 -11.89 -4.49 8.63
N ASP A 30 -10.65 -4.27 9.06
CA ASP A 30 -9.84 -3.08 8.83
C ASP A 30 -9.44 -2.91 7.37
N GLY A 31 -8.95 -3.98 6.71
CA GLY A 31 -8.58 -3.93 5.29
C GLY A 31 -9.76 -3.60 4.38
N VAL A 32 -10.91 -4.23 4.64
CA VAL A 32 -12.16 -4.01 3.90
C VAL A 32 -12.73 -2.63 4.23
N GLY A 33 -12.70 -2.21 5.49
CA GLY A 33 -13.17 -0.90 5.95
C GLY A 33 -12.42 0.24 5.29
N LEU A 34 -11.09 0.16 5.24
CA LEU A 34 -10.24 1.12 4.53
C LEU A 34 -10.59 1.20 3.04
N ALA A 35 -10.73 0.06 2.37
CA ALA A 35 -11.01 0.02 0.95
C ALA A 35 -12.42 0.52 0.60
N VAL A 36 -13.43 0.12 1.38
CA VAL A 36 -14.83 0.56 1.20
C VAL A 36 -14.98 2.04 1.52
N SER A 37 -14.32 2.58 2.54
CA SER A 37 -14.35 4.02 2.80
C SER A 37 -13.69 4.83 1.70
N GLY A 38 -12.63 4.32 1.08
CA GLY A 38 -12.05 4.90 -0.13
C GLY A 38 -13.08 4.96 -1.25
N LYS A 39 -13.70 3.83 -1.58
CA LYS A 39 -14.76 3.77 -2.61
C LYS A 39 -15.93 4.71 -2.31
N ASN A 40 -16.43 4.73 -1.07
CA ASN A 40 -17.57 5.54 -0.67
C ASN A 40 -17.30 7.04 -0.83
N LEU A 41 -16.08 7.48 -0.50
CA LEU A 41 -15.66 8.87 -0.69
C LEU A 41 -15.77 9.30 -2.16
N PHE A 42 -15.27 8.48 -3.09
CA PHE A 42 -15.34 8.78 -4.53
C PHE A 42 -16.70 8.48 -5.16
N SER A 43 -17.57 7.73 -4.48
CA SER A 43 -18.96 7.47 -4.90
C SER A 43 -19.94 8.53 -4.42
N GLY A 44 -19.48 9.57 -3.72
CA GLY A 44 -20.34 10.63 -3.18
C GLY A 44 -21.08 10.28 -1.88
N LEU A 45 -20.77 9.13 -1.26
CA LEU A 45 -21.34 8.66 0.01
C LEU A 45 -20.57 9.19 1.24
N GLY A 46 -19.57 10.05 1.01
CA GLY A 46 -18.65 10.55 2.03
C GLY A 46 -17.65 9.50 2.52
N TYR A 47 -16.74 9.92 3.40
CA TYR A 47 -15.78 9.01 4.03
C TYR A 47 -16.47 8.20 5.12
N SER A 48 -17.11 7.10 4.72
CA SER A 48 -17.99 6.30 5.57
C SER A 48 -17.75 4.80 5.38
N PHE A 49 -18.09 4.03 6.41
CA PHE A 49 -18.10 2.58 6.38
C PHE A 49 -19.33 2.06 7.12
N GLN A 50 -20.05 1.11 6.52
CA GLN A 50 -21.31 0.55 7.06
C GLN A 50 -22.35 1.61 7.44
N GLY A 51 -22.43 2.72 6.70
CA GLY A 51 -23.38 3.81 6.95
C GLY A 51 -22.97 4.81 8.04
N TYR A 52 -21.81 4.62 8.68
CA TYR A 52 -21.27 5.54 9.69
C TYR A 52 -20.03 6.27 9.16
N PRO A 53 -19.80 7.54 9.54
CA PRO A 53 -18.55 8.23 9.22
C PRO A 53 -17.34 7.48 9.77
N GLN A 54 -16.31 7.30 8.96
CA GLN A 54 -15.09 6.63 9.38
C GLN A 54 -14.17 7.63 10.10
N VAL A 55 -14.00 7.45 11.41
CA VAL A 55 -13.14 8.30 12.25
C VAL A 55 -11.96 7.56 12.87
N VAL A 56 -11.94 6.21 12.73
CA VAL A 56 -10.95 5.34 13.34
C VAL A 56 -9.60 5.40 12.62
N HIS A 57 -9.62 5.46 11.29
CA HIS A 57 -8.42 5.40 10.47
C HIS A 57 -8.18 6.68 9.68
N SER A 58 -6.91 7.07 9.58
CA SER A 58 -6.46 8.20 8.77
C SER A 58 -6.90 8.03 7.30
N PRO A 59 -7.41 9.09 6.66
CA PRO A 59 -8.02 8.98 5.33
C PRO A 59 -6.99 8.81 4.20
N PHE A 60 -5.70 9.03 4.45
CA PHE A 60 -4.69 9.03 3.38
C PHE A 60 -4.64 7.70 2.60
N TYR A 61 -4.59 6.57 3.31
CA TYR A 61 -4.53 5.25 2.66
C TYR A 61 -5.85 4.89 1.94
N PRO A 62 -7.04 5.08 2.54
CA PRO A 62 -8.31 4.93 1.83
C PRO A 62 -8.49 5.84 0.62
N ILE A 63 -7.99 7.09 0.65
CA ILE A 63 -8.04 7.99 -0.51
C ILE A 63 -7.24 7.39 -1.67
N LEU A 64 -6.03 6.87 -1.42
CA LEU A 64 -5.22 6.23 -2.45
C LEU A 64 -5.94 5.00 -3.05
N ILE A 65 -6.60 4.18 -2.20
CA ILE A 65 -7.40 3.05 -2.66
C ILE A 65 -8.59 3.52 -3.49
N GLY A 66 -9.29 4.56 -3.05
CA GLY A 66 -10.43 5.14 -3.77
C GLY A 66 -10.05 5.69 -5.15
N ILE A 67 -8.90 6.38 -5.25
CA ILE A 67 -8.34 6.83 -6.54
C ILE A 67 -8.06 5.62 -7.43
N SER A 68 -7.37 4.60 -6.90
CA SER A 68 -7.10 3.38 -7.66
C SER A 68 -8.39 2.69 -8.12
N TRP A 69 -9.39 2.61 -7.25
CA TRP A 69 -10.69 2.00 -7.54
C TRP A 69 -11.44 2.73 -8.64
N PHE A 70 -11.35 4.05 -8.68
CA PHE A 70 -11.96 4.85 -9.75
C PHE A 70 -11.44 4.45 -11.15
N PHE A 71 -10.18 4.00 -11.26
CA PHE A 71 -9.63 3.53 -12.54
C PHE A 71 -9.88 2.04 -12.78
N THR A 72 -9.71 1.19 -11.78
CA THR A 72 -9.72 -0.27 -11.95
C THR A 72 -11.12 -0.87 -11.86
N HIS A 73 -12.05 -0.17 -11.20
CA HIS A 73 -13.38 -0.65 -10.78
C HIS A 73 -13.35 -1.94 -9.96
N ASN A 74 -12.17 -2.36 -9.49
CA ASN A 74 -11.95 -3.58 -8.72
C ASN A 74 -11.31 -3.20 -7.38
N LEU A 75 -12.11 -3.28 -6.32
CA LEU A 75 -11.74 -2.85 -4.98
C LEU A 75 -10.61 -3.69 -4.39
N GLU A 76 -10.58 -4.98 -4.71
CA GLU A 76 -9.55 -5.91 -4.25
C GLU A 76 -8.20 -5.54 -4.86
N PHE A 77 -8.17 -5.41 -6.18
CA PHE A 77 -6.98 -5.03 -6.92
C PHE A 77 -6.50 -3.62 -6.52
N SER A 78 -7.41 -2.70 -6.21
CA SER A 78 -7.06 -1.35 -5.76
C SER A 78 -6.40 -1.30 -4.39
N GLY A 79 -6.88 -2.08 -3.42
CA GLY A 79 -6.21 -2.21 -2.13
C GLY A 79 -4.81 -2.81 -2.29
N GLN A 80 -4.72 -3.85 -3.10
CA GLN A 80 -3.46 -4.55 -3.35
C GLN A 80 -2.43 -3.69 -4.07
N ILE A 81 -2.79 -3.00 -5.16
CA ILE A 81 -1.84 -2.20 -5.95
C ILE A 81 -1.28 -1.04 -5.15
N VAL A 82 -2.11 -0.40 -4.31
CA VAL A 82 -1.67 0.68 -3.41
C VAL A 82 -0.66 0.15 -2.39
N SER A 83 -0.91 -1.03 -1.82
CA SER A 83 0.04 -1.69 -0.90
C SER A 83 1.36 -2.07 -1.59
N VAL A 84 1.29 -2.62 -2.81
CA VAL A 84 2.47 -2.96 -3.63
C VAL A 84 3.31 -1.72 -3.92
N ILE A 85 2.68 -0.62 -4.31
CA ILE A 85 3.36 0.65 -4.58
C ILE A 85 3.98 1.19 -3.30
N ALA A 86 3.22 1.28 -2.20
CA ALA A 86 3.71 1.80 -0.92
C ALA A 86 4.90 0.99 -0.39
N GLY A 87 4.81 -0.34 -0.42
CA GLY A 87 5.90 -1.22 0.01
C GLY A 87 7.14 -1.12 -0.89
N SER A 88 6.97 -0.92 -2.20
CA SER A 88 8.10 -0.74 -3.11
C SER A 88 8.77 0.62 -2.93
N LEU A 89 7.98 1.67 -2.66
CA LEU A 89 8.51 3.01 -2.36
C LEU A 89 9.26 3.03 -1.04
N LEU A 90 8.91 2.19 -0.06
CA LEU A 90 9.54 2.11 1.27
C LEU A 90 11.05 1.81 1.20
N VAL A 91 11.50 1.10 0.17
CA VAL A 91 12.93 0.83 -0.07
C VAL A 91 13.74 2.13 -0.20
N ILE A 92 13.17 3.18 -0.78
CA ILE A 92 13.83 4.47 -1.01
C ILE A 92 14.17 5.18 0.32
N PRO A 93 13.21 5.53 1.19
CA PRO A 93 13.52 6.20 2.45
C PRO A 93 14.40 5.33 3.35
N VAL A 94 14.20 4.01 3.39
CA VAL A 94 15.05 3.11 4.19
C VAL A 94 16.50 3.15 3.72
N PHE A 95 16.74 3.07 2.41
CA PHE A 95 18.09 3.17 1.85
C PHE A 95 18.77 4.50 2.24
N TYR A 96 18.08 5.63 2.04
CA TYR A 96 18.65 6.95 2.30
C TYR A 96 18.88 7.19 3.79
N LEU A 97 17.97 6.76 4.65
CA LEU A 97 18.09 6.87 6.09
C LEU A 97 19.28 6.06 6.60
N ALA A 98 19.39 4.78 6.20
CA ALA A 98 20.52 3.93 6.60
C ALA A 98 21.86 4.39 6.01
N LYS A 99 21.85 4.95 4.78
CA LYS A 99 23.04 5.58 4.18
C LYS A 99 23.49 6.79 4.98
N GLN A 100 22.57 7.63 5.46
CA GLN A 100 22.87 8.83 6.23
C GLN A 100 23.35 8.52 7.64
N MET A 101 22.79 7.50 8.28
CA MET A 101 23.16 7.11 9.65
C MET A 101 24.47 6.34 9.73
N TYR A 102 24.75 5.49 8.74
CA TYR A 102 25.90 4.58 8.77
C TYR A 102 26.75 4.73 7.51
N THR A 103 26.61 3.80 6.58
CA THR A 103 27.40 3.78 5.35
C THR A 103 26.53 3.33 4.18
N ARG A 104 27.02 3.57 2.96
CA ARG A 104 26.36 3.10 1.74
C ARG A 104 26.14 1.58 1.73
N LYS A 105 27.07 0.79 2.29
CA LYS A 105 26.94 -0.67 2.37
C LYS A 105 25.78 -1.09 3.28
N THR A 106 25.66 -0.45 4.45
CA THR A 106 24.54 -0.65 5.38
C THR A 106 23.21 -0.28 4.74
N GLY A 107 23.15 0.83 3.99
CA GLY A 107 21.93 1.22 3.26
C GLY A 107 21.48 0.19 2.23
N ILE A 108 22.42 -0.47 1.54
CA ILE A 108 22.10 -1.55 0.60
C ILE A 108 21.55 -2.77 1.35
N LEU A 109 22.18 -3.17 2.45
CA LEU A 109 21.72 -4.30 3.26
C LEU A 109 20.31 -4.07 3.80
N CYS A 110 20.03 -2.90 4.39
CA CYS A 110 18.70 -2.56 4.87
C CYS A 110 17.66 -2.55 3.74
N ALA A 111 18.02 -2.07 2.55
CA ALA A 111 17.13 -2.07 1.40
C ALA A 111 16.82 -3.48 0.86
N VAL A 112 17.70 -4.46 1.06
CA VAL A 112 17.45 -5.87 0.69
C VAL A 112 16.54 -6.57 1.69
N PHE A 113 16.54 -6.15 2.95
CA PHE A 113 15.65 -6.69 4.00
C PHE A 113 14.19 -6.20 3.89
N VAL A 114 13.91 -5.21 3.04
CA VAL A 114 12.58 -4.60 2.81
C VAL A 114 11.86 -5.25 1.63
#